data_AF-A0A1H4GA36-F1
#
_entry.id   AF-A0A1H4GA36-F1
#
_cell.length_a   1.000
_cell.length_b   1.000
_cell.length_c   1.000
_cell.angle_alpha   90.00
_cell.angle_beta   90.00
_cell.angle_gamma   90.00
#
_symmetry.space_group_name_H-M   'P 1'
#
loop_
_entity.id
_entity.type
_entity.pdbx_description
1 polymer ?
#
loop_
_entity_poly.entity_id
_entity_poly.type
_entity_poly.pdbx_seq_one_letter_code
_entity_poly.pdbx_strand_id
1 'polypeptide(L)' 'MKKIEWFIILLLIGTGLMCLTLSATTMWAAESSGEAYLKTFLQLCLWMGIPLVIVGFVYFVLLKKRKDK' A
#
# COMPACT_ATOMS: atom_id res chain seq x y z
N MET A 1 -3.58 -13.20 15.90
CA MET A 1 -2.27 -13.73 15.47
C MET A 1 -2.17 -14.18 14.00
N LYS A 2 -3.21 -14.12 13.15
CA LYS A 2 -3.06 -14.29 11.68
C LYS A 2 -3.88 -13.28 10.85
N LYS A 3 -5.04 -12.86 11.36
CA LYS A 3 -5.94 -11.92 10.66
C LYS A 3 -5.31 -10.57 10.34
N ILE A 4 -4.48 -10.02 11.23
CA ILE A 4 -3.84 -8.70 11.04
C ILE A 4 -2.72 -8.79 10.00
N GLU A 5 -1.91 -9.85 10.05
CA GLU A 5 -0.89 -10.12 9.02
C GLU A 5 -1.54 -10.35 7.65
N TRP A 6 -2.65 -11.09 7.61
CA TRP A 6 -3.42 -11.30 6.40
C TRP A 6 -4.03 -10.00 5.88
N PHE A 7 -4.51 -9.14 6.78
CA PHE A 7 -5.02 -7.80 6.43
C PHE A 7 -3.94 -6.92 5.80
N ILE A 8 -2.71 -6.94 6.34
CA ILE A 8 -1.58 -6.16 5.82
C ILE A 8 -1.20 -6.61 4.41
N ILE A 9 -1.11 -7.94 4.20
CA ILE A 9 -0.81 -8.51 2.88
C ILE A 9 -1.89 -8.14 1.86
N LEU A 10 -3.17 -8.24 2.26
CA LEU A 10 -4.30 -7.95 1.39
C LEU A 10 -4.37 -6.45 1.04
N LEU A 11 -4.06 -5.56 1.98
CA LEU A 11 -3.95 -4.12 1.74
C LEU A 11 -2.78 -3.77 0.80
N LEU A 12 -1.63 -4.40 0.98
CA LEU A 12 -0.45 -4.18 0.15
C LEU A 12 -0.71 -4.62 -1.29
N ILE A 13 -1.30 -5.81 -1.46
CA ILE A 13 -1.70 -6.34 -2.76
C ILE A 13 -2.78 -5.47 -3.40
N GLY A 14 -3.82 -5.09 -2.66
CA GLY A 14 -4.91 -4.26 -3.17
C GLY A 14 -4.43 -2.89 -3.64
N THR A 15 -3.53 -2.25 -2.89
CA THR A 15 -2.95 -0.95 -3.25
C THR A 15 -2.10 -1.07 -4.53
N GLY A 16 -1.25 -2.10 -4.62
CA GLY A 16 -0.46 -2.36 -5.83
C GLY A 16 -1.32 -2.66 -7.06
N LEU A 17 -2.39 -3.45 -6.89
CA LEU A 17 -3.33 -3.80 -7.95
C LEU A 17 -4.09 -2.57 -8.45
N MET A 18 -4.59 -1.72 -7.54
CA MET A 18 -5.25 -0.46 -7.91
C MET A 18 -4.30 0.46 -8.68
N CYS A 19 -3.05 0.63 -8.21
CA CYS A 19 -2.03 1.42 -8.91
C CYS A 19 -1.78 0.90 -10.33
N LEU A 20 -1.69 -0.43 -10.50
CA LEU A 20 -1.44 -1.06 -11.79
C LEU A 20 -2.66 -0.91 -12.73
N THR A 21 -3.88 -1.14 -12.23
CA THR A 21 -5.12 -0.98 -12.98
C THR A 21 -5.31 0.45 -13.45
N LEU A 22 -5.06 1.43 -12.57
CA LEU A 22 -5.14 2.84 -12.92
C LEU A 22 -4.10 3.19 -13.99
N SER A 23 -2.86 2.71 -13.87
CA SER A 23 -1.84 2.87 -14.91
C SER A 23 -2.30 2.31 -16.26
N ALA A 24 -2.84 1.09 -16.28
CA ALA A 24 -3.33 0.44 -17.50
C ALA A 24 -4.53 1.18 -18.13
N THR A 25 -5.51 1.59 -17.31
CA THR A 25 -6.67 2.37 -17.80
C THR A 25 -6.27 3.74 -18.32
N THR A 26 -5.26 4.38 -17.71
CA THR A 26 -4.76 5.68 -18.18
C THR A 26 -3.97 5.56 -19.48
N MET A 27 -3.24 4.46 -19.73
CA MET A 27 -2.62 4.22 -21.04
C MET A 27 -3.66 4.10 -22.17
N TRP A 28 -4.86 3.60 -21.86
CA TRP A 28 -5.98 3.58 -22.80
C TRP A 28 -6.72 4.90 -22.92
N ALA A 29 -6.69 5.75 -21.90
CA ALA A 29 -7.36 7.06 -21.86
C ALA A 29 -6.43 8.26 -22.14
N ALA A 30 -5.16 8.02 -22.48
CA ALA A 30 -4.09 9.02 -22.58
C ALA A 30 -4.17 9.91 -23.83
N GLU A 31 -5.26 10.67 -23.96
CA GLU A 31 -5.33 11.78 -24.91
C GLU A 31 -5.25 13.17 -24.25
N SER A 32 -5.32 13.34 -22.92
CA SER A 32 -5.39 14.73 -22.40
C SER A 32 -4.79 15.12 -21.04
N SER A 33 -4.38 14.27 -20.09
CA SER A 33 -3.79 14.80 -18.82
C SER A 33 -3.21 13.76 -17.84
N GLY A 34 -2.09 13.11 -18.19
CA GLY A 34 -1.46 12.07 -17.34
C GLY A 34 -0.65 12.57 -16.13
N GLU A 35 -0.03 13.76 -16.22
CA GLU A 35 1.04 14.16 -15.28
C GLU A 35 0.55 14.65 -13.91
N ALA A 36 -0.56 15.40 -13.87
CA ALA A 36 -1.14 15.88 -12.61
C ALA A 36 -1.69 14.72 -11.75
N TYR A 37 -2.20 13.68 -12.40
CA TYR A 37 -2.78 12.53 -11.73
C TYR A 37 -1.73 11.58 -11.17
N LEU A 38 -0.64 11.31 -11.91
CA LEU A 38 0.48 10.50 -11.41
C LEU A 38 1.04 11.02 -10.09
N LYS A 39 1.14 12.34 -9.94
CA LYS A 39 1.62 12.96 -8.71
C LYS A 39 0.70 12.67 -7.52
N THR A 40 -0.61 12.75 -7.74
CA THR A 40 -1.62 12.47 -6.72
C THR A 40 -1.67 10.98 -6.35
N PHE A 41 -1.50 10.09 -7.33
CA PHE A 41 -1.43 8.64 -7.11
C PHE A 41 -0.19 8.22 -6.33
N LEU A 42 0.98 8.74 -6.67
CA LEU A 42 2.20 8.48 -5.92
C LEU A 42 2.08 9.02 -4.50
N GLN A 43 1.48 10.20 -4.35
CA GLN A 43 1.25 10.80 -3.03
C GLN A 43 0.32 9.94 -2.18
N LEU A 44 -0.79 9.43 -2.74
CA LEU A 44 -1.72 8.53 -2.04
C LEU A 44 -1.08 7.16 -1.73
N CYS A 45 -0.31 6.59 -2.66
CA CYS A 45 0.36 5.31 -2.48
C CYS A 45 1.44 5.39 -1.39
N LEU A 46 2.24 6.46 -1.39
CA LEU A 46 3.19 6.72 -0.29
C LEU A 46 2.46 7.02 1.02
N TRP A 47 1.37 7.78 1.01
CA TRP A 47 0.60 8.09 2.23
C TRP A 47 -0.14 6.89 2.82
N MET A 48 -0.62 5.96 2.02
CA MET A 48 -1.21 4.70 2.51
C MET A 48 -0.14 3.68 2.90
N GLY A 49 1.02 3.70 2.24
CA GLY A 49 2.15 2.83 2.58
C GLY A 49 2.73 3.12 3.97
N ILE A 50 2.86 4.40 4.34
CA ILE A 50 3.40 4.82 5.64
C ILE A 50 2.67 4.20 6.85
N PRO A 51 1.35 4.35 7.03
CA PRO A 51 0.63 3.78 8.16
C PRO A 51 0.67 2.24 8.14
N LEU A 52 0.68 1.62 6.96
CA LEU A 52 0.82 0.17 6.83
C LEU A 52 2.17 -0.32 7.36
N VAL A 53 3.27 0.36 6.98
CA VAL A 53 4.62 0.04 7.42
C VAL A 53 4.78 0.27 8.92
N ILE A 54 4.23 1.36 9.46
CA ILE A 54 4.27 1.66 10.90
C ILE A 54 3.55 0.57 11.69
N VAL A 55 2.34 0.19 11.29
CA VAL A 55 1.56 -0.86 11.96
C VAL A 55 2.30 -2.19 11.87
N GLY A 56 2.82 -2.57 10.70
CA GLY A 56 3.61 -3.79 10.52
C GLY A 56 4.86 -3.83 11.41
N PHE A 57 5.59 -2.72 11.49
CA PHE A 57 6.81 -2.62 12.29
C PHE A 57 6.54 -2.70 13.79
N VAL A 58 5.56 -1.95 14.29
CA VAL A 58 5.15 -2.01 15.72
C VAL A 58 4.70 -3.42 16.08
N TYR A 59 3.93 -4.07 15.21
CA TYR A 59 3.45 -5.42 15.44
C TYR A 59 4.60 -6.44 15.48
N PHE A 60 5.58 -6.32 14.58
CA PHE A 60 6.77 -7.16 14.56
C PHE A 60 7.62 -7.02 15.82
N VAL A 61 7.82 -5.79 16.29
CA VAL A 61 8.57 -5.51 17.53
C VAL A 61 7.85 -6.09 18.75
N LEU A 62 6.52 -5.97 18.83
CA LEU A 62 5.72 -6.56 19.90
C LEU A 62 5.77 -8.09 19.89
N LEU A 63 5.71 -8.72 18.71
CA LEU A 63 5.86 -10.16 18.55
C LEU A 63 7.24 -10.65 18.99
N LYS A 64 8.30 -9.92 18.63
CA LYS A 64 9.67 -10.24 19.05
C LYS A 64 9.82 -10.15 20.57
N LYS A 65 9.29 -9.11 21.21
CA LYS A 65 9.29 -8.97 22.68
C LYS A 65 8.50 -10.06 23.42
N ARG A 66 7.44 -10.60 22.80
CA ARG A 66 6.61 -11.67 23.40
C ARG A 66 7.22 -13.07 23.27
N LYS A 67 8.26 -13.22 22.43
CA LYS A 67 8.97 -14.50 22.20
C LYS A 67 10.26 -14.63 23.03
N ASP A 68 10.70 -13.52 23.64
CA ASP A 68 11.89 -13.41 24.49
C ASP A 68 11.58 -13.62 25.99
N LYS A 69 10.30 -13.81 26.35
CA LYS A 69 9.83 -14.06 27.71
C LYS A 69 9.09 -15.38 27.77
#